data_AF-W1S182-F1
#
_entry.id   AF-W1S182-F1
#
_cell.length_a   1.000
_cell.length_b   1.000
_cell.length_c   1.000
_cell.angle_alpha   90.00
_cell.angle_beta   90.00
_cell.angle_gamma   90.00
#
_symmetry.space_group_name_H-M   'P 1'
#
loop_
_entity.id
_entity.type
_entity.pdbx_description
1 polymer ?
#
loop_
_entity_poly.entity_id
_entity_poly.type
_entity_poly.pdbx_seq_one_letter_code
_entity_poly.pdbx_strand_id
1 'polypeptide(L)' 'MMHFTERVLTDELAEAKCLLQRALAILDAHDEHAAAYCVCDGIERLIGAPSTIEQWYLMTGRDPEGEPLDDSA' A
#
# COMPACT_ATOMS: atom_id res chain seq x y z
N MET A 1 -1.43 17.45 2.78
CA MET A 1 -0.73 16.15 2.72
C MET A 1 -1.60 15.17 3.48
N MET A 2 -2.20 14.18 2.83
CA MET A 2 -3.03 13.21 3.54
C MET A 2 -2.12 12.37 4.44
N HIS A 3 -2.36 12.41 5.74
CA HIS A 3 -1.64 11.60 6.70
C HIS A 3 -2.21 10.19 6.66
N PHE A 4 -1.56 9.31 5.89
CA PHE A 4 -1.85 7.89 5.94
C PHE A 4 -1.43 7.36 7.32
N THR A 5 -2.38 6.76 8.05
CA THR A 5 -2.07 6.07 9.30
C THR A 5 -1.90 4.59 8.98
N GLU A 6 -0.67 4.12 9.11
CA GLU A 6 -0.34 2.71 8.89
C GLU A 6 -1.18 1.81 9.78
N ARG A 7 -1.69 0.69 9.24
CA ARG A 7 -2.39 -0.32 10.02
C ARG A 7 -1.45 -0.86 11.10
N VAL A 8 -1.94 -0.89 12.34
CA VAL A 8 -1.26 -1.59 13.43
C VAL A 8 -1.31 -3.09 13.15
N LEU A 9 -0.14 -3.69 12.94
CA LEU A 9 0.00 -5.12 12.67
C LEU A 9 0.07 -5.91 13.99
N THR A 10 -0.46 -7.14 13.97
CA THR A 10 -0.15 -8.13 15.00
C THR A 10 1.31 -8.58 14.86
N ASP A 11 1.88 -9.20 15.88
CA ASP A 11 3.27 -9.68 15.84
C ASP A 11 3.53 -10.63 14.64
N GLU A 12 2.60 -11.54 14.36
CA GLU A 12 2.67 -12.45 13.21
C GLU A 12 2.66 -11.71 11.87
N LEU A 13 1.85 -10.66 11.73
CA LEU A 13 1.79 -9.86 10.52
C LEU A 13 3.00 -8.94 10.38
N ALA A 14 3.57 -8.47 11.50
CA ALA A 14 4.82 -7.72 11.50
C ALA A 14 6.00 -8.60 11.03
N GLU A 15 6.05 -9.86 11.47
CA GLU A 15 7.05 -10.83 10.98
C GLU A 15 6.89 -11.09 9.47
N ALA A 16 5.64 -11.29 9.02
CA ALA A 16 5.36 -11.44 7.59
C ALA A 16 5.82 -10.21 6.77
N LYS A 17 5.60 -8.99 7.28
CA LYS A 17 6.11 -7.75 6.67
C LYS A 17 7.64 -7.76 6.57
N CYS A 18 8.35 -8.16 7.64
CA CYS A 18 9.82 -8.25 7.62
C CYS A 18 10.33 -9.26 6.59
N LEU A 19 9.67 -10.41 6.44
CA LEU A 19 10.00 -11.41 5.43
C LEU A 19 9.81 -10.87 4.01
N LEU A 20 8.70 -10.15 3.76
CA LEU A 20 8.44 -9.49 2.48
C LEU A 20 9.47 -8.41 2.17
N GLN A 21 9.83 -7.56 3.14
CA GLN A 21 10.88 -6.54 2.97
C GLN A 21 12.23 -7.15 2.61
N ARG A 22 12.58 -8.28 3.24
CA ARG A 22 13.80 -9.01 2.90
C ARG A 22 13.74 -9.61 1.51
N ALA A 23 12.60 -10.21 1.12
CA ALA A 23 12.41 -10.73 -0.23
C ALA A 23 12.53 -9.63 -1.28
N LEU A 24 11.92 -8.46 -1.04
CA LEU A 24 12.01 -7.30 -1.92
C LEU A 24 13.47 -6.88 -2.16
N ALA A 25 14.27 -6.76 -1.10
CA ALA A 25 15.68 -6.37 -1.23
C ALA A 25 16.51 -7.37 -2.06
N ILE A 26 16.21 -8.67 -1.95
CA ILE A 26 16.87 -9.71 -2.75
C ILE A 26 16.44 -9.60 -4.21
N LEU A 27 15.13 -9.48 -4.48
CA LEU A 27 14.60 -9.42 -5.84
C LEU A 27 15.08 -8.17 -6.58
N ASP A 28 15.12 -7.03 -5.88
CA ASP A 28 15.63 -5.76 -6.42
C ASP A 28 17.12 -5.86 -6.77
N ALA A 29 17.94 -6.49 -5.92
CA ALA A 29 19.36 -6.70 -6.17
C ALA A 29 19.67 -7.65 -7.36
N HIS A 30 18.66 -8.39 -7.83
CA HIS A 30 18.77 -9.36 -8.93
C HIS A 30 17.99 -8.93 -10.17
N ASP A 31 17.50 -7.68 -10.25
CA ASP A 31 16.70 -7.15 -11.36
C ASP A 31 15.39 -7.94 -11.64
N GLU A 32 14.87 -8.65 -10.64
CA GLU A 32 13.63 -9.43 -10.73
C GLU A 32 12.39 -8.53 -10.52
N HIS A 33 12.24 -7.50 -11.38
CA HIS A 33 11.30 -6.40 -11.18
C HIS A 33 9.83 -6.82 -11.09
N ALA A 34 9.41 -7.83 -11.84
CA ALA A 34 8.02 -8.31 -11.81
C ALA A 34 7.67 -8.95 -10.46
N ALA A 35 8.61 -9.72 -9.89
CA ALA A 35 8.44 -10.31 -8.57
C ALA A 35 8.53 -9.23 -7.46
N ALA A 36 9.47 -8.28 -7.59
CA ALA A 36 9.59 -7.15 -6.67
C ALA A 36 8.30 -6.33 -6.60
N TYR A 37 7.66 -6.07 -7.75
CA TYR A 37 6.38 -5.37 -7.83
C TYR A 37 5.27 -6.09 -7.04
N CYS A 38 5.15 -7.41 -7.18
CA CYS A 38 4.17 -8.20 -6.40
C CYS A 38 4.43 -8.12 -4.89
N VAL A 39 5.69 -8.05 -4.47
CA VAL A 39 6.05 -7.91 -3.05
C VAL A 39 5.68 -6.53 -2.52
N CYS A 40 5.89 -5.47 -3.30
CA CYS A 40 5.44 -4.11 -2.94
C CYS A 40 3.92 -4.05 -2.75
N ASP A 41 3.14 -4.57 -3.70
CA ASP A 41 1.66 -4.64 -3.61
C ASP A 41 1.21 -5.43 -2.36
N GLY A 42 1.91 -6.53 -2.03
CA GLY A 42 1.67 -7.29 -0.82
C GLY A 42 1.92 -6.49 0.47
N ILE A 43 3.04 -5.76 0.53
CA ILE A 43 3.38 -4.90 1.68
C ILE A 43 2.34 -3.78 1.84
N GLU A 44 1.99 -3.10 0.75
CA GLU A 44 1.02 -2.01 0.73
C GLU A 44 -0.34 -2.48 1.28
N ARG A 45 -0.88 -3.58 0.78
CA ARG A 45 -2.14 -4.15 1.29
C ARG A 45 -2.05 -4.60 2.74
N LEU A 46 -0.92 -5.16 3.15
CA LEU A 46 -0.70 -5.62 4.52
C LEU A 46 -0.79 -4.44 5.50
N ILE A 47 -0.11 -3.34 5.18
CA ILE A 47 -0.09 -2.13 6.01
C ILE A 47 -1.33 -1.24 5.80
N GLY A 48 -2.20 -1.59 4.86
CA GLY A 48 -3.42 -0.86 4.52
C GLY A 48 -3.16 0.41 3.71
N ALA A 49 -2.02 0.52 3.05
CA ALA A 49 -1.70 1.68 2.20
C ALA A 49 -2.70 1.77 1.04
N PRO A 50 -3.19 2.99 0.74
CA PRO A 50 -4.06 3.20 -0.41
C PRO A 50 -3.26 2.92 -1.68
N SER A 51 -3.86 2.13 -2.57
CA SER A 51 -3.39 1.89 -3.93
C SER A 51 -3.28 3.19 -4.72
N THR A 52 -2.53 3.15 -5.82
CA THR A 52 -2.36 4.32 -6.72
C THR A 52 -3.70 4.90 -7.18
N ILE A 53 -4.71 4.07 -7.42
CA ILE A 53 -6.03 4.54 -7.85
C ILE A 53 -6.83 5.16 -6.71
N GLU A 54 -6.77 4.59 -5.50
CA GLU A 54 -7.38 5.17 -4.31
C GLU A 54 -6.73 6.52 -3.95
N GLN A 55 -5.40 6.61 -4.07
CA GLN A 55 -4.67 7.89 -3.92
C GLN A 55 -5.14 8.92 -4.95
N TRP A 56 -5.34 8.51 -6.21
CA TRP A 56 -5.85 9.40 -7.26
C TRP A 56 -7.30 9.84 -6.99
N TYR A 57 -8.17 8.93 -6.54
CA TYR A 57 -9.52 9.28 -6.15
C TYR A 57 -9.53 10.32 -5.04
N LEU A 58 -8.77 10.07 -3.96
CA LEU A 58 -8.63 11.00 -2.85
C LEU A 58 -8.09 12.37 -3.30
N MET A 59 -7.12 12.41 -4.21
CA MET A 59 -6.61 13.67 -4.78
C MET A 59 -7.63 14.43 -5.63
N THR A 60 -8.62 13.73 -6.19
CA THR A 60 -9.65 14.31 -7.07
C THR A 60 -10.98 14.57 -6.36
N GLY A 61 -10.99 14.53 -5.02
CA GLY A 61 -12.19 14.77 -4.21
C GLY A 61 -13.15 13.60 -4.20
N ARG A 62 -12.64 12.38 -4.39
CA ARG A 62 -13.41 11.14 -4.37
C ARG A 62 -12.97 10.24 -3.22
N ASP A 63 -13.86 9.39 -2.75
CA ASP A 63 -13.56 8.36 -1.77
C ASP A 63 -12.72 7.22 -2.38
N PRO A 64 -12.23 6.25 -1.58
CA PRO A 64 -11.45 5.11 -2.11
C PRO A 64 -12.21 4.24 -3.12
N GLU A 65 -13.55 4.33 -3.20
CA GLU A 65 -14.40 3.60 -4.15
C GLU A 65 -14.60 4.39 -5.46
N GLY A 66 -14.18 5.66 -5.50
CA GLY A 66 -14.26 6.54 -6.65
C GLY A 66 -15.50 7.42 -6.68
N GLU A 67 -16.32 7.39 -5.63
CA GLU A 67 -17.50 8.25 -5.50
C GLU A 67 -17.10 9.65 -5.02
N PRO A 68 -17.79 10.73 -5.45
CA PRO A 68 -17.53 12.06 -4.93
C PRO A 68 -17.65 12.08 -3.40
N LEU A 69 -16.68 12.66 -2.71
CA LEU A 69 -16.86 13.03 -1.31
C LEU A 69 -17.95 14.10 -1.31
N ASP A 70 -19.14 13.78 -0.80
CA ASP A 70 -20.29 14.68 -0.80
C ASP A 70 -19.90 16.05 -0.19
N ASP A 71 -19.66 17.04 -1.04
CA ASP A 71 -19.67 18.47 -0.68
C ASP A 71 -21.14 18.94 -0.65
N SER A 72 -21.96 18.33 0.21
CA SER A 72 -23.25 18.89 0.59
C SER A 72 -23.07 19.71 1.87
N ALA A 73 -22.64 20.96 1.69
CA ALA A 73 -22.74 22.01 2.69
C ALA A 73 -24.19 22.54 2.81
#